data_AF-A0A7W7YLJ0-F1
#
_entry.id   AF-A0A7W7YLJ0-F1
#
_cell.length_a   1.000
_cell.length_b   1.000
_cell.length_c   1.000
_cell.angle_alpha   90.00
_cell.angle_beta   90.00
_cell.angle_gamma   90.00
#
_symmetry.space_group_name_H-M   'P 1'
#
loop_
_entity.id
_entity.type
_entity.pdbx_description
1 polymer ?
#
loop_
_entity_poly.entity_id
_entity_poly.type
_entity_poly.pdbx_seq_one_letter_code
_entity_poly.pdbx_strand_id
1 'polypeptide(L)'
;MNVYWLSRDGVSPAEGPFAIGQLQRMYEAGQVNALAQVSRTGEDLWIPLSEELEAVQMPTSFSQIKHSIPPAIGRVKLVKSSGCPAILLFFGGVIMCFIFFPVGIPMIIIAFMIDFANGHHVCSECGNKVMKTSSFCPACKAELK
;
A
#
# COMPACT_ATOMS: atom_id res chain seq x y z
N MET A 1 24.64 5.56 11.31
CA MET A 1 23.72 5.13 12.39
C MET A 1 23.95 6.09 13.55
N ASN A 2 22.91 6.79 14.01
CA ASN A 2 23.05 7.72 15.12
C ASN A 2 23.16 6.91 16.42
N VAL A 3 24.21 7.16 17.20
CA VAL A 3 24.47 6.48 18.47
C VAL A 3 24.62 7.50 19.59
N TYR A 4 24.09 7.15 20.76
CA TYR A 4 23.81 8.06 21.85
C TYR A 4 24.50 7.60 23.13
N TRP A 5 24.93 8.57 23.93
CA TRP A 5 25.47 8.38 25.27
C TRP A 5 24.42 8.80 26.29
N LEU A 6 24.29 8.03 27.37
CA LEU A 6 23.28 8.24 28.41
C LEU A 6 23.97 8.63 29.73
N SER A 7 23.47 9.68 30.38
CA SER A 7 23.83 10.04 31.75
C SER A 7 22.57 10.04 32.61
N ARG A 8 22.53 9.19 33.64
CA ARG A 8 21.31 8.98 34.45
C ARG A 8 21.03 10.10 35.44
N ASP A 9 22.09 10.72 35.97
CA ASP A 9 21.99 11.74 37.02
C ASP A 9 22.62 13.08 36.62
N GLY A 10 23.06 13.24 35.37
CA GLY A 10 23.80 14.43 34.90
C GLY A 10 25.19 14.60 35.54
N VAL A 11 25.59 13.68 36.42
CA VAL A 11 26.84 13.71 37.21
C VAL A 11 27.64 12.41 37.06
N SER A 12 26.96 11.31 36.73
CA SER A 12 27.53 9.97 36.52
C SER A 12 28.21 9.84 35.14
N PRO A 13 29.24 8.97 35.00
CA PRO A 13 29.94 8.80 33.74
C PRO A 13 28.97 8.36 32.63
N ALA A 14 29.19 8.90 31.43
CA ALA A 14 28.38 8.57 30.26
C ALA A 14 28.42 7.07 29.95
N GLU A 15 27.26 6.41 29.95
CA GLU A 15 27.09 5.01 29.55
C GLU A 15 26.74 4.98 28.05
N GLY A 16 27.41 4.13 27.28
CA GLY A 16 27.13 4.01 25.84
C GLY A 16 28.25 3.36 25.03
N PRO A 17 28.14 3.36 23.69
CA PRO A 17 27.07 3.97 22.89
C PRO A 17 25.81 3.09 22.73
N PHE A 18 24.63 3.70 22.72
CA PHE A 18 23.33 3.04 22.52
C PHE A 18 22.65 3.50 21.23
N ALA A 19 21.87 2.60 20.63
CA ALA A 19 20.95 2.98 19.55
C ALA A 19 19.67 3.61 20.12
N ILE A 20 19.04 4.54 19.39
CA ILE A 20 17.81 5.21 19.84
C ILE A 20 16.68 4.23 20.20
N GLY A 21 16.50 3.17 19.42
CA GLY A 21 15.50 2.13 19.72
C GLY A 21 15.86 1.25 20.93
N GLN A 22 17.11 1.26 21.40
CA GLN A 22 17.49 0.64 22.66
C GLN A 22 17.16 1.57 23.85
N LEU A 23 17.45 2.87 23.72
CA LEU A 23 17.08 3.87 24.72
C LEU A 23 15.56 3.96 24.92
N GLN A 24 14.78 3.90 23.83
CA GLN A 24 13.32 3.86 23.90
C GLN A 24 12.84 2.65 24.71
N ARG A 25 13.38 1.46 24.47
CA ARG A 25 13.01 0.25 25.23
C ARG A 25 13.40 0.35 26.70
N MET A 26 14.55 0.93 27.02
CA MET A 26 14.98 1.15 28.41
C MET A 26 14.08 2.15 29.14
N TYR A 27 13.60 3.18 28.44
CA TYR A 27 12.63 4.15 28.96
C TYR A 27 11.26 3.51 29.20
N GLU A 28 10.72 2.79 28.21
CA GLU A 28 9.44 2.07 28.31
C GLU A 28 9.46 0.99 29.41
N ALA A 29 10.62 0.35 29.63
CA ALA A 29 10.82 -0.62 30.71
C ALA A 29 11.00 0.04 32.10
N GLY A 30 11.01 1.37 32.20
CA GLY A 30 11.23 2.12 33.45
C GLY A 30 12.65 2.00 34.00
N GLN A 31 13.62 1.55 33.20
CA GLN A 31 15.02 1.41 33.61
C GLN A 31 15.77 2.75 33.57
N VAL A 32 15.27 3.69 32.77
CA VAL A 32 15.83 5.04 32.60
C VAL A 32 14.71 6.04 32.77
N ASN A 33 14.98 7.12 33.52
CA ASN A 33 14.00 8.15 33.80
C ASN A 33 13.92 9.19 32.67
N ALA A 34 12.80 9.91 32.56
CA ALA A 34 12.61 10.99 31.59
C ALA A 34 13.64 12.13 31.75
N LEU A 35 14.12 12.32 32.98
CA LEU A 35 15.12 13.32 33.35
C LEU A 35 16.56 12.91 33.00
N ALA A 36 16.78 11.66 32.58
CA ALA A 36 18.10 11.23 32.15
C ALA A 36 18.52 12.03 30.92
N GLN A 37 19.80 12.40 30.85
CA GLN A 37 20.32 13.19 29.75
C GLN A 37 20.95 12.28 28.70
N VAL A 38 20.76 12.61 27.43
CA VAL A 38 21.39 11.96 26.30
C VAL A 38 22.17 12.95 25.46
N SER A 39 23.31 12.50 24.95
CA SER A 39 24.13 13.25 24.00
C SER A 39 24.39 12.38 22.78
N ARG A 40 24.31 12.98 21.59
CA ARG A 40 24.65 12.29 20.35
C ARG A 40 26.17 12.23 20.21
N THR A 41 26.68 11.10 19.71
CA THR A 41 28.11 10.95 19.46
C THR A 41 28.61 12.03 18.50
N GLY A 42 29.53 12.88 19.00
CA GLY A 42 30.07 14.03 18.25
C GLY A 42 29.42 15.37 18.58
N GLU A 43 28.42 15.41 19.48
CA GLU A 43 27.76 16.63 19.94
C GLU A 43 27.95 16.79 21.46
N ASP A 44 28.44 17.95 21.91
CA ASP A 44 28.63 18.24 23.35
C ASP A 44 27.33 18.69 24.06
N LEU A 45 26.20 18.60 23.35
CA LEU A 45 24.90 19.00 23.87
C LEU A 45 24.22 17.81 24.55
N TRP A 46 23.91 17.99 25.82
CA TRP A 46 23.13 17.03 26.62
C TRP A 46 21.69 17.52 26.73
N ILE A 47 20.76 16.74 26.18
CA ILE A 47 19.33 17.02 26.21
C ILE A 47 18.59 15.93 26.99
N PRO A 48 17.45 16.24 27.64
CA PRO A 48 16.62 15.23 28.30
C PRO A 48 16.18 14.13 27.32
N LEU A 49 16.19 12.87 27.77
CA LEU A 49 15.78 11.72 26.98
C LEU A 49 14.34 11.85 26.47
N SER A 50 13.45 12.46 27.26
CA SER A 50 12.07 12.72 26.84
C SER A 50 12.00 13.62 25.60
N GLU A 51 12.86 14.65 25.52
CA GLU A 51 12.86 15.60 24.40
C GLU A 51 13.34 14.93 23.10
N GLU A 52 14.39 14.11 23.17
CA GLU A 52 14.87 13.36 22.00
C GLU A 52 13.86 12.27 21.57
N LEU A 53 13.21 11.59 22.52
CA LEU A 53 12.17 10.61 22.21
C LEU A 53 10.92 11.27 21.60
N GLU A 54 10.53 12.45 22.07
CA GLU A 54 9.45 13.25 21.48
C GLU A 54 9.80 13.69 20.05
N ALA A 55 11.04 14.12 19.80
CA ALA A 55 11.51 14.48 18.46
C ALA A 55 11.49 13.29 17.49
N VAL A 56 11.72 12.07 17.99
CA VAL A 56 11.67 10.82 17.20
C VAL A 56 10.24 10.29 17.06
N GLN A 57 9.39 10.48 18.06
CA GLN A 57 8.00 10.02 18.07
C GLN A 57 7.04 10.95 17.36
N MET A 58 7.37 12.25 17.20
CA MET A 58 6.63 13.08 16.26
C MET A 58 6.76 12.42 14.89
N PRO A 59 5.68 11.83 14.33
CA PRO A 59 5.70 11.56 12.92
C PRO A 59 6.01 12.91 12.28
N THR A 60 6.95 12.95 11.36
CA THR A 60 7.09 14.00 10.37
C THR A 60 5.71 14.21 9.71
N SER A 61 4.85 14.97 10.38
CA SER A 61 3.49 15.30 10.00
C SER A 61 3.45 16.73 9.48
N PHE A 62 4.56 17.29 9.00
CA PHE A 62 4.58 18.54 8.24
C PHE A 62 5.66 18.49 7.15
N SER A 63 5.53 17.49 6.29
CA SER A 63 5.85 17.65 4.88
C SER A 63 4.75 17.01 4.05
N GLN A 64 3.51 17.48 4.24
CA GLN A 64 2.65 17.67 3.07
C GLN A 64 3.15 18.92 2.33
N ILE A 65 4.35 18.83 1.75
CA ILE A 65 4.51 19.40 0.42
C ILE A 65 3.55 18.56 -0.41
N LYS A 66 2.32 19.07 -0.55
CA LYS A 66 1.44 18.73 -1.66
C LYS A 66 2.22 19.15 -2.91
N HIS A 67 3.23 18.37 -3.29
CA HIS A 67 3.56 18.24 -4.68
C HIS A 67 2.27 17.73 -5.29
N SER A 68 1.50 18.68 -5.82
CA SER A 68 0.56 18.44 -6.88
C SER A 68 1.37 17.86 -8.04
N ILE A 69 1.80 16.60 -7.90
CA ILE A 69 1.92 15.73 -9.05
C ILE A 69 0.52 15.82 -9.65
N PRO A 70 0.37 16.37 -10.86
CA PRO A 70 -0.94 16.42 -11.50
C PRO A 70 -1.52 15.01 -11.41
N PRO A 71 -2.80 14.85 -11.02
CA PRO A 71 -3.38 13.51 -10.90
C PRO A 71 -3.10 12.80 -12.22
N ALA A 72 -2.32 11.71 -12.15
CA ALA A 72 -2.10 10.87 -13.31
C ALA A 72 -3.49 10.45 -13.77
N ILE A 73 -3.89 10.91 -14.97
CA ILE A 73 -5.21 10.65 -15.53
C ILE A 73 -5.22 9.16 -15.89
N GLY A 74 -5.70 8.35 -14.95
CA GLY A 74 -5.78 6.91 -15.12
C GLY A 74 -6.93 6.60 -16.08
N ARG A 75 -6.63 5.97 -17.22
CA ARG A 75 -7.70 5.52 -18.12
C ARG A 75 -8.28 4.20 -17.63
N VAL A 76 -9.59 4.04 -17.73
CA VAL A 76 -10.23 2.73 -17.55
C VAL A 76 -10.07 1.94 -18.85
N LYS A 77 -9.55 0.71 -18.77
CA LYS A 77 -9.59 -0.23 -19.89
C LYS A 77 -10.61 -1.31 -19.57
N LEU A 78 -11.54 -1.54 -20.50
CA LEU A 78 -12.39 -2.72 -20.45
C LEU A 78 -11.51 -3.91 -20.83
N VAL A 79 -11.16 -4.74 -19.87
CA VAL A 79 -10.44 -5.98 -20.15
C VAL A 79 -11.48 -7.07 -20.25
N LYS A 80 -11.64 -7.57 -21.47
CA LYS A 80 -12.48 -8.73 -21.72
C LYS A 80 -11.72 -9.95 -21.22
N SER A 81 -12.12 -10.45 -20.05
CA SER A 81 -11.63 -11.73 -19.55
C SER A 81 -12.16 -12.82 -20.46
N SER A 82 -11.43 -13.16 -21.53
CA SER A 82 -11.74 -14.36 -22.33
C SER A 82 -11.41 -15.58 -21.47
N GLY A 83 -12.30 -15.90 -20.54
CA GLY A 83 -12.20 -17.13 -19.80
C GLY A 83 -12.27 -18.30 -20.77
N CYS A 84 -11.34 -19.25 -20.60
CA CYS A 84 -11.37 -20.58 -21.21
C CYS A 84 -12.79 -21.21 -21.35
N PRO A 85 -13.73 -21.07 -20.39
CA PRO A 85 -15.08 -21.65 -20.56
C PRO A 85 -15.90 -21.09 -21.73
N ALA A 86 -15.77 -19.80 -22.07
CA ALA A 86 -16.57 -19.21 -23.17
C ALA A 86 -16.14 -19.77 -24.53
N ILE A 87 -14.84 -20.00 -24.69
CA ILE A 87 -14.25 -20.59 -25.90
C ILE A 87 -14.71 -22.05 -26.05
N LEU A 88 -14.68 -22.84 -24.98
CA LEU A 88 -15.14 -24.23 -25.00
C LEU A 88 -16.63 -24.35 -25.33
N LEU A 89 -17.48 -23.49 -24.76
CA LEU A 89 -18.91 -23.46 -25.06
C LEU A 89 -19.19 -23.05 -26.51
N PHE A 90 -18.41 -22.10 -27.05
CA PHE A 90 -18.54 -21.69 -28.44
C PHE A 90 -18.21 -22.84 -29.40
N PHE A 91 -17.06 -23.49 -29.24
CA PHE A 91 -16.68 -24.64 -30.09
C PHE A 91 -17.62 -25.84 -29.91
N GLY A 92 -18.03 -26.14 -28.68
CA GLY A 92 -19.03 -27.18 -28.41
C GLY A 92 -20.37 -26.88 -29.09
N GLY A 93 -20.83 -25.63 -29.04
CA GLY A 93 -22.04 -25.17 -29.72
C GLY A 93 -21.94 -25.29 -31.24
N VAL A 94 -20.80 -24.92 -31.83
CA VAL A 94 -20.55 -25.06 -33.27
C VAL A 94 -20.59 -26.53 -33.69
N ILE A 95 -19.95 -27.44 -32.95
CA ILE A 95 -20.00 -28.88 -33.23
C ILE A 95 -21.44 -29.41 -33.11
N MET A 96 -22.18 -28.99 -32.09
CA MET A 96 -23.58 -29.37 -31.90
C MET A 96 -24.51 -28.83 -32.99
N CYS A 97 -24.22 -27.68 -33.62
CA CYS A 97 -24.97 -27.21 -34.78
C CYS A 97 -24.90 -28.18 -35.98
N PHE A 98 -23.78 -28.89 -36.15
CA PHE A 98 -23.62 -29.86 -37.24
C PHE A 98 -24.41 -31.17 -37.01
N ILE A 99 -24.66 -31.53 -35.74
CA ILE A 99 -25.39 -32.75 -35.37
C ILE A 99 -26.88 -32.45 -35.15
N PHE A 100 -27.17 -31.36 -34.45
CA PHE A 100 -28.50 -31.00 -33.95
C PHE A 100 -28.68 -29.47 -33.90
N PHE A 101 -28.95 -28.89 -35.07
CA PHE A 101 -29.14 -27.46 -35.29
C PHE A 101 -30.01 -26.71 -34.25
N PRO A 102 -31.19 -27.20 -33.82
CA PRO A 102 -32.03 -26.45 -32.88
C PRO A 102 -31.43 -26.31 -31.46
N VAL A 103 -30.47 -27.17 -31.09
CA VAL A 103 -29.81 -27.12 -29.78
C VAL A 103 -28.48 -26.36 -29.83
N GLY A 104 -27.78 -26.42 -30.97
CA GLY A 104 -26.50 -25.71 -31.12
C GLY A 104 -26.63 -24.18 -31.10
N ILE A 105 -27.66 -23.62 -31.77
CA ILE A 105 -27.89 -22.17 -31.80
C ILE A 105 -28.06 -21.54 -30.41
N PRO A 106 -28.96 -22.02 -29.53
CA PRO A 106 -29.13 -21.40 -28.21
C PRO A 106 -27.85 -21.49 -27.36
N MET A 107 -27.04 -22.54 -27.50
CA MET A 107 -25.74 -22.65 -26.83
C MET A 107 -24.77 -21.54 -27.25
N ILE A 108 -24.68 -21.24 -28.55
CA ILE A 108 -23.84 -20.15 -29.05
C ILE A 108 -24.31 -18.80 -28.51
N ILE A 109 -25.62 -18.56 -28.46
CA ILE A 109 -26.20 -17.31 -27.92
C ILE A 109 -25.84 -17.16 -26.43
N ILE A 110 -25.97 -18.23 -25.65
CA ILE A 110 -25.61 -18.22 -24.22
C ILE A 110 -24.12 -17.93 -24.04
N ALA A 111 -23.25 -18.53 -24.85
CA ALA A 111 -21.81 -18.28 -24.81
C ALA A 111 -21.49 -16.79 -25.06
N PHE A 112 -22.15 -16.16 -26.04
CA PHE A 112 -22.02 -14.72 -26.29
C PHE A 112 -22.52 -13.86 -25.14
N MET A 113 -23.64 -14.23 -24.50
CA MET A 113 -24.16 -13.48 -23.35
C MET A 113 -23.21 -13.54 -22.15
N ILE A 114 -22.62 -14.70 -21.88
CA ILE A 114 -21.63 -14.87 -20.81
C ILE A 114 -20.38 -14.02 -21.09
N ASP A 115 -19.90 -14.03 -22.34
CA ASP A 115 -18.73 -13.28 -22.78
C ASP A 115 -18.97 -11.75 -22.73
N PHE A 116 -20.21 -11.30 -22.95
CA PHE A 116 -20.60 -9.90 -22.77
C PHE A 116 -20.74 -9.50 -21.29
N ALA A 117 -21.28 -10.40 -20.45
CA ALA A 117 -21.49 -10.15 -19.03
C ALA A 117 -20.17 -10.08 -18.22
N ASN A 118 -19.14 -10.82 -18.63
CA ASN A 118 -17.86 -10.92 -17.91
C ASN A 118 -16.87 -9.79 -18.21
N GLY A 119 -17.32 -8.69 -18.82
CA GLY A 119 -16.49 -7.51 -19.01
C GLY A 119 -16.16 -6.83 -17.69
N HIS A 120 -14.96 -7.04 -17.17
CA HIS A 120 -14.48 -6.35 -15.97
C HIS A 120 -13.73 -5.06 -16.35
N HIS A 121 -13.96 -4.01 -15.58
CA HIS A 121 -13.26 -2.73 -15.73
C HIS A 121 -11.97 -2.81 -14.94
N VAL A 122 -10.86 -2.48 -15.58
CA VAL A 122 -9.54 -2.56 -14.98
C VAL A 122 -8.84 -1.22 -15.14
N CYS A 123 -8.17 -0.77 -14.09
CA CYS A 123 -7.36 0.44 -14.12
C CYS A 123 -6.14 0.21 -15.04
N SER A 124 -5.92 1.11 -16.01
CA SER A 124 -4.81 0.96 -16.96
C SER A 124 -3.42 1.11 -16.35
N GLU A 125 -3.31 1.78 -15.20
CA GLU A 125 -2.05 2.03 -14.51
C GLU A 125 -1.62 0.85 -13.64
N CYS A 126 -2.49 0.42 -12.72
CA CYS A 126 -2.13 -0.61 -11.73
C CYS A 126 -2.70 -2.00 -12.02
N GLY A 127 -3.55 -2.16 -13.03
CA GLY A 127 -4.19 -3.43 -13.36
C GLY A 127 -5.23 -3.90 -12.34
N ASN A 128 -5.63 -3.04 -11.39
CA ASN A 128 -6.63 -3.41 -10.39
C ASN A 128 -8.06 -3.33 -10.96
N LYS A 129 -8.94 -4.23 -10.50
CA LYS A 129 -10.37 -4.19 -10.85
C LYS A 129 -11.02 -2.95 -10.24
N VAL A 130 -11.80 -2.23 -11.03
CA VAL A 130 -12.50 -1.00 -10.64
C VAL A 130 -13.99 -1.13 -10.92
N MET A 131 -14.81 -0.53 -10.06
CA MET A 131 -16.26 -0.50 -10.25
C MET A 131 -16.60 0.63 -11.23
N LYS A 132 -17.61 0.42 -12.11
CA LYS A 132 -18.04 1.45 -13.08
C LYS A 132 -18.45 2.78 -12.42
N THR A 133 -18.83 2.76 -11.14
CA THR A 133 -19.33 3.93 -10.40
C THR A 133 -18.26 4.67 -9.62
N SER A 134 -17.02 4.15 -9.53
CA SER A 134 -15.96 4.81 -8.77
C SER A 134 -15.20 5.79 -9.66
N SER A 135 -15.11 7.06 -9.23
CA SER A 135 -14.26 8.08 -9.86
C SER A 135 -12.76 7.91 -9.55
N PHE A 136 -12.40 7.03 -8.61
CA PHE A 136 -11.01 6.80 -8.21
C PHE A 136 -10.70 5.31 -8.10
N CYS A 137 -9.49 4.92 -8.47
CA CYS A 137 -9.01 3.55 -8.25
C CYS A 137 -8.65 3.32 -6.77
N PRO A 138 -9.15 2.26 -6.10
CA PRO A 138 -8.87 2.03 -4.68
C PRO A 138 -7.41 1.66 -4.38
N ALA A 139 -6.67 1.14 -5.37
CA ALA A 139 -5.27 0.73 -5.17
C ALA A 139 -4.29 1.88 -5.38
N CYS A 140 -4.36 2.57 -6.51
CA CYS A 140 -3.40 3.64 -6.86
C CYS A 140 -3.93 5.06 -6.64
N LYS A 141 -5.21 5.22 -6.23
CA LYS A 141 -5.89 6.52 -6.07
C LYS A 141 -5.90 7.41 -7.33
N ALA A 142 -5.62 6.84 -8.51
CA ALA A 142 -5.73 7.56 -9.77
C ALA A 142 -7.19 7.93 -10.06
N GLU A 143 -7.41 9.15 -10.55
CA GLU A 143 -8.71 9.63 -11.03
C GLU A 143 -9.04 8.92 -12.35
N LEU A 144 -10.20 8.27 -12.39
CA LEU A 144 -10.70 7.50 -13.52
C LEU A 144 -11.65 8.38 -14.32
N LYS A 145 -11.21 8.81 -15.51
CA LYS A 145 -11.98 9.67 -16.43
C LYS A 145 -12.28 8.97 -17.74
#